data_AF-A0A7C2IR07-F1
#
_entry.id   AF-A0A7C2IR07-F1
#
_cell.length_a   1.000
_cell.length_b   1.000
_cell.length_c   1.000
_cell.angle_alpha   90.00
_cell.angle_beta   90.00
_cell.angle_gamma   90.00
#
_symmetry.space_group_name_H-M   'P 1'
#
loop_
_entity.id
_entity.type
_entity.pdbx_description
1 polymer ?
#
loop_
_entity_poly.entity_id
_entity_poly.type
_entity_poly.pdbx_seq_one_letter_code
_entity_poly.pdbx_strand_id
1 'polypeptide(L)'
;MLTVTRDDVKRKARLGSEYDAEIDALIAEMLPAIEYAIDPLYLDNPEAGLLATLNLGAREIIAGEMLATLWREVSALVGFRFGWLQVFPPDWLNLADPSGLKAQGCVALRPI
;
A
#
# COMPACT_ATOMS: atom_id res chain seq x y z
N MET A 1 -19.25 -1.52 4.36
CA MET A 1 -18.36 -0.50 3.75
C MET A 1 -17.06 -0.44 4.53
N LEU A 2 -15.92 -0.34 3.84
CA LEU A 2 -14.62 -0.20 4.47
C LEU A 2 -14.37 1.25 4.90
N THR A 3 -13.46 1.43 5.85
CA THR A 3 -13.10 2.72 6.42
C THR A 3 -11.60 2.75 6.60
N VAL A 4 -10.92 3.38 5.63
CA VAL A 4 -9.50 3.66 5.71
C VAL A 4 -9.34 5.18 5.79
N THR A 5 -8.62 5.64 6.81
CA THR A 5 -8.36 7.07 7.01
C THR A 5 -6.94 7.44 6.61
N ARG A 6 -6.73 8.72 6.30
CA ARG A 6 -5.40 9.28 6.05
C ARG A 6 -4.44 9.01 7.21
N ASP A 7 -4.88 9.25 8.44
CA ASP A 7 -4.06 9.04 9.64
C ASP A 7 -3.62 7.58 9.82
N ASP A 8 -4.48 6.65 9.42
CA ASP A 8 -4.15 5.23 9.45
C ASP A 8 -3.07 4.85 8.44
N VAL A 9 -3.13 5.40 7.23
CA VAL A 9 -2.11 5.21 6.20
C VAL A 9 -0.79 5.87 6.63
N LYS A 10 -0.83 7.12 7.13
CA LYS A 10 0.35 7.83 7.64
C LYS A 10 1.06 7.06 8.73
N ARG A 11 0.31 6.55 9.71
CA ARG A 11 0.86 5.76 10.81
C ARG A 11 1.52 4.48 10.31
N LYS A 12 0.89 3.81 9.33
CA LYS A 12 1.39 2.54 8.78
C LYS A 12 2.64 2.74 7.92
N ALA A 13 2.66 3.80 7.10
CA ALA A 13 3.77 4.13 6.21
C ALA A 13 4.87 4.99 6.88
N ARG A 14 4.65 5.48 8.12
CA ARG A 14 5.53 6.39 8.86
C ARG A 14 5.81 7.71 8.11
N LEU A 15 4.77 8.32 7.56
CA LEU A 15 4.85 9.54 6.75
C LEU A 15 4.37 10.79 7.50
N GLY A 16 4.98 11.93 7.14
CA GLY A 16 4.60 13.26 7.63
C GLY A 16 3.36 13.83 6.93
N SER A 17 3.01 15.08 7.26
CA SER A 17 1.82 15.77 6.72
C SER A 17 1.97 16.27 5.30
N GLU A 18 3.20 16.36 4.79
CA GLU A 18 3.53 16.77 3.43
C GLU A 18 2.92 15.85 2.36
N TYR A 19 2.56 14.61 2.71
CA TYR A 19 1.96 13.61 1.82
C TYR A 19 0.43 13.54 1.93
N ASP A 20 -0.22 14.41 2.70
CA ASP A 20 -1.64 14.29 3.01
C ASP A 20 -2.54 14.25 1.76
N ALA A 21 -2.28 15.12 0.79
CA ALA A 21 -3.06 15.20 -0.44
C ALA A 21 -2.89 13.95 -1.34
N GLU A 22 -1.69 13.40 -1.38
CA GLU A 22 -1.39 12.19 -2.17
C GLU A 22 -2.03 10.95 -1.53
N ILE A 23 -1.99 10.86 -0.19
CA ILE A 23 -2.66 9.80 0.56
C ILE A 23 -4.17 9.85 0.33
N ASP A 24 -4.78 11.04 0.36
CA ASP A 24 -6.21 11.18 0.06
C ASP A 24 -6.56 10.75 -1.36
N ALA A 25 -5.73 11.12 -2.34
CA ALA A 25 -5.92 10.71 -3.73
C ALA A 25 -5.84 9.19 -3.89
N LEU A 26 -4.85 8.55 -3.26
CA LEU A 26 -4.71 7.09 -3.26
C LEU A 26 -5.88 6.38 -2.58
N ILE A 27 -6.37 6.90 -1.45
CA ILE A 27 -7.55 6.34 -0.78
C ILE A 27 -8.78 6.45 -1.70
N ALA A 28 -9.00 7.62 -2.31
CA ALA A 28 -10.12 7.85 -3.21
C ALA A 28 -10.07 6.96 -4.47
N GLU A 29 -8.87 6.64 -4.96
CA GLU A 29 -8.68 5.77 -6.12
C GLU A 29 -8.83 4.28 -5.76
N MET A 30 -8.11 3.82 -4.73
CA MET A 30 -7.96 2.40 -4.46
C MET A 30 -9.06 1.81 -3.58
N LEU A 31 -9.60 2.57 -2.63
CA LEU A 31 -10.59 2.03 -1.69
C LEU A 31 -11.85 1.51 -2.41
N PRO A 32 -12.44 2.23 -3.39
CA PRO A 32 -13.58 1.71 -4.14
C PRO A 32 -13.24 0.45 -4.96
N ALA A 33 -12.01 0.38 -5.50
CA ALA A 33 -11.56 -0.79 -6.26
C ALA A 33 -11.39 -2.03 -5.36
N ILE A 34 -10.87 -1.84 -4.14
CA ILE A 34 -10.75 -2.90 -3.14
C ILE A 34 -12.13 -3.37 -2.70
N GLU A 35 -13.06 -2.44 -2.43
CA GLU A 35 -14.44 -2.79 -2.07
C GLU A 35 -15.14 -3.58 -3.18
N TYR A 36 -14.97 -3.18 -4.43
CA TYR A 36 -15.55 -3.90 -5.58
C TYR A 36 -15.03 -5.33 -5.72
N ALA A 37 -13.78 -5.59 -5.31
CA ALA A 37 -13.17 -6.91 -5.39
C ALA A 37 -13.66 -7.88 -4.28
N ILE A 38 -14.31 -7.36 -3.24
CA ILE A 38 -14.82 -8.15 -2.11
C ILE A 38 -16.29 -8.43 -2.32
N ASP A 39 -16.72 -9.68 -2.07
CA ASP A 39 -18.14 -10.02 -2.12
C ASP A 39 -18.95 -9.16 -1.13
N PRO A 40 -20.03 -8.50 -1.56
CA PRO A 40 -20.86 -7.65 -0.70
C PRO A 40 -21.32 -8.35 0.59
N LEU A 41 -21.49 -9.68 0.58
CA LEU A 41 -21.83 -10.47 1.76
C LEU A 41 -20.84 -10.29 2.92
N TYR A 42 -19.56 -10.11 2.62
CA TYR A 42 -18.53 -9.89 3.65
C TYR A 42 -18.47 -8.43 4.10
N LEU A 43 -18.87 -7.48 3.25
CA LEU A 43 -18.90 -6.04 3.57
C LEU A 43 -20.09 -5.65 4.46
N ASP A 44 -21.18 -6.42 4.37
CA ASP A 44 -22.41 -6.25 5.15
C ASP A 44 -22.48 -7.22 6.35
N ASN A 45 -21.42 -7.99 6.59
CA ASN A 45 -21.37 -8.95 7.69
C ASN A 45 -21.33 -8.23 9.05
N PRO A 46 -22.18 -8.61 10.03
CA PRO A 46 -22.21 -7.99 11.35
C PRO A 46 -21.00 -8.36 12.25
N GLU A 47 -20.16 -9.30 11.83
CA GLU A 47 -18.98 -9.73 12.57
C GLU A 47 -17.88 -8.66 12.54
N ALA A 48 -17.71 -7.96 13.67
CA ALA A 48 -16.75 -6.87 13.80
C ALA A 48 -15.28 -7.31 13.52
N GLY A 49 -14.93 -8.55 13.84
CA GLY A 49 -13.58 -9.09 13.61
C GLY A 49 -13.24 -9.23 12.12
N LEU A 50 -14.22 -9.67 11.32
CA LEU A 50 -14.07 -9.75 9.87
C LEU A 50 -13.88 -8.35 9.27
N LEU A 51 -14.77 -7.40 9.60
CA LEU A 51 -14.69 -6.04 9.07
C LEU A 51 -13.39 -5.34 9.48
N ALA A 52 -12.92 -5.57 10.72
CA ALA A 52 -11.61 -5.06 11.16
C ALA A 52 -10.44 -5.64 10.36
N THR A 53 -10.52 -6.93 9.98
CA THR A 53 -9.50 -7.61 9.17
C THR A 53 -9.51 -7.07 7.73
N LEU A 54 -10.68 -6.86 7.14
CA LEU A 54 -10.80 -6.27 5.79
C LEU A 54 -10.26 -4.83 5.77
N ASN A 55 -10.57 -4.03 6.78
CA ASN A 55 -10.03 -2.67 6.93
C ASN A 55 -8.51 -2.66 7.11
N LEU A 56 -7.98 -3.63 7.86
CA LEU A 56 -6.53 -3.80 8.01
C LEU A 56 -5.86 -4.12 6.66
N GLY A 57 -6.41 -5.07 5.91
CA GLY A 57 -5.89 -5.47 4.60
C GLY A 57 -5.93 -4.33 3.58
N ALA A 58 -7.06 -3.62 3.50
CA ALA A 58 -7.20 -2.45 2.64
C ALA A 58 -6.19 -1.34 2.99
N ARG A 59 -6.01 -1.05 4.28
CA ARG A 59 -5.00 -0.10 4.76
C ARG A 59 -3.58 -0.51 4.37
N GLU A 60 -3.25 -1.79 4.48
CA GLU A 60 -1.92 -2.31 4.16
C GLU A 60 -1.61 -2.20 2.66
N ILE A 61 -2.59 -2.51 1.81
CA ILE A 61 -2.46 -2.34 0.35
C ILE A 61 -2.22 -0.87 -0.01
N ILE A 62 -3.05 0.04 0.52
CA ILE A 62 -2.95 1.48 0.21
C ILE A 62 -1.62 2.06 0.74
N ALA A 63 -1.24 1.73 1.97
CA ALA A 63 0.05 2.16 2.53
C ALA A 63 1.24 1.57 1.74
N GLY A 64 1.11 0.34 1.25
CA GLY A 64 2.09 -0.29 0.37
C GLY A 64 2.23 0.43 -0.97
N GLU A 65 1.13 0.89 -1.58
CA GLU A 65 1.17 1.69 -2.81
C GLU A 65 1.79 3.07 -2.59
N MET A 66 1.47 3.74 -1.49
CA MET A 66 2.12 5.00 -1.12
C MET A 66 3.64 4.83 -1.02
N LEU A 67 4.09 3.81 -0.28
CA LEU A 67 5.52 3.51 -0.17
C LEU A 67 6.14 3.11 -1.51
N ALA A 68 5.43 2.35 -2.35
CA ALA A 68 5.91 2.04 -3.70
C ALA A 68 6.04 3.30 -4.57
N THR A 69 5.11 4.26 -4.47
CA THR A 69 5.15 5.52 -5.22
C THR A 69 6.33 6.38 -4.77
N LEU A 70 6.51 6.58 -3.46
CA LEU A 70 7.69 7.24 -2.91
C LEU A 70 8.97 6.53 -3.30
N TRP A 71 8.97 5.20 -3.27
CA TRP A 71 10.10 4.44 -3.74
C TRP A 71 10.31 4.59 -5.24
N ARG A 72 9.33 4.81 -6.10
CA ARG A 72 9.56 5.10 -7.52
C ARG A 72 10.13 6.50 -7.74
N GLU A 73 9.68 7.48 -6.94
CA GLU A 73 10.27 8.82 -6.93
C GLU A 73 11.72 8.80 -6.47
N VAL A 74 12.01 8.09 -5.38
CA VAL A 74 13.36 7.93 -4.82
C VAL A 74 14.21 6.97 -5.66
N SER A 75 13.60 5.93 -6.26
CA SER A 75 14.23 4.93 -7.15
C SER A 75 14.36 5.40 -8.60
N ALA A 76 14.35 6.71 -8.80
CA ALA A 76 15.44 7.33 -9.55
C ALA A 76 16.83 7.13 -8.88
N LEU A 77 17.07 5.99 -8.21
CA LEU A 77 18.37 5.45 -7.85
C LEU A 77 18.97 4.89 -9.13
N VAL A 78 19.29 5.84 -10.01
CA VAL A 78 20.12 5.69 -11.19
C VAL A 78 21.34 4.91 -10.74
N GLY A 79 21.45 3.66 -11.22
CA GLY A 79 22.72 2.97 -11.16
C GLY A 79 23.77 3.90 -11.74
N PHE A 80 24.74 4.33 -10.94
CA PHE A 80 25.69 5.34 -11.39
C PHE A 80 26.88 4.66 -12.06
N ARG A 81 27.38 5.29 -13.13
CA ARG A 81 28.61 4.89 -13.80
C ARG A 81 29.69 5.94 -13.58
N PHE A 82 30.79 5.55 -12.96
CA PHE A 82 31.99 6.39 -12.82
C PHE A 82 33.18 5.68 -13.47
N GLY A 83 33.51 6.08 -14.70
CA GLY A 83 34.51 5.40 -15.51
C GLY A 83 34.12 3.95 -15.81
N TRP A 84 34.89 3.00 -15.27
CA TRP A 84 34.67 1.55 -15.44
C TRP A 84 33.75 0.95 -14.36
N LEU A 85 33.46 1.69 -13.28
CA LEU A 85 32.57 1.21 -12.21
C LEU A 85 31.12 1.49 -12.58
N GLN A 86 30.30 0.44 -12.62
CA GLN A 86 28.85 0.52 -12.76
C GLN A 86 28.21 -0.11 -11.52
N VAL A 87 27.43 0.68 -10.80
CA VAL A 87 26.62 0.18 -9.68
C VAL A 87 25.19 0.08 -10.16
N PHE A 88 24.57 -1.08 -9.99
CA PHE A 88 23.14 -1.26 -10.25
C PHE A 88 22.36 -1.21 -8.92
N PRO A 89 21.09 -0.81 -8.94
CA PRO A 89 20.22 -1.02 -7.79
C PRO A 89 20.16 -2.53 -7.43
N PRO A 90 19.88 -2.88 -6.17
CA PRO A 90 19.92 -4.29 -5.73
C PRO A 90 18.82 -5.13 -6.41
N ASP A 91 19.19 -6.26 -7.01
CA ASP A 91 18.27 -7.14 -7.75
C ASP A 91 17.18 -7.81 -6.90
N TRP A 92 17.36 -7.86 -5.58
CA TRP A 92 16.39 -8.46 -4.63
C TRP A 92 15.29 -7.49 -4.18
N LEU A 93 15.33 -6.24 -4.66
CA LEU A 93 14.37 -5.20 -4.27
C LEU A 93 13.13 -5.23 -5.17
N ASN A 94 11.95 -5.51 -4.60
CA ASN A 94 10.69 -5.40 -5.33
C ASN A 94 10.20 -3.95 -5.35
N LEU A 95 10.43 -3.24 -6.45
CA LEU A 95 9.96 -1.86 -6.64
C LEU A 95 8.44 -1.70 -6.58
N ALA A 96 7.69 -2.77 -6.86
CA ALA A 96 6.24 -2.74 -6.78
C ALA A 96 5.70 -2.91 -5.36
N ASP A 97 6.50 -3.47 -4.43
CA ASP A 97 6.13 -3.65 -3.02
C ASP A 97 7.37 -3.61 -2.12
N PRO A 98 8.02 -2.44 -1.98
CA PRO A 98 9.30 -2.31 -1.28
C PRO A 98 9.19 -2.58 0.22
N SER A 99 7.98 -2.48 0.78
CA SER A 99 7.68 -2.69 2.20
C SER A 99 7.10 -4.06 2.51
N GLY A 100 6.67 -4.81 1.48
CA GLY A 100 5.91 -6.06 1.66
C GLY A 100 4.46 -5.85 2.12
N LEU A 101 4.00 -4.61 2.26
CA LEU A 101 2.67 -4.30 2.77
C LEU A 101 1.56 -4.68 1.80
N LYS A 102 1.80 -4.60 0.48
CA LYS A 102 0.80 -5.05 -0.50
C LYS A 102 0.62 -6.55 -0.40
N ALA A 103 1.72 -7.30 -0.34
CA ALA A 103 1.67 -8.75 -0.16
C ALA A 103 0.95 -9.13 1.15
N GLN A 104 1.26 -8.44 2.25
CA GLN A 104 0.61 -8.66 3.54
C GLN A 104 -0.89 -8.39 3.48
N GLY A 105 -1.30 -7.25 2.92
CA GLY A 105 -2.73 -6.91 2.79
C GLY A 105 -3.47 -7.87 1.86
N CYS A 106 -2.86 -8.29 0.75
CA CYS A 106 -3.42 -9.32 -0.12
C CYS A 106 -3.62 -10.65 0.61
N VAL A 107 -2.69 -11.06 1.47
CA VAL A 107 -2.85 -12.28 2.29
C VAL A 107 -4.01 -12.12 3.26
N ALA A 108 -4.17 -10.96 3.89
CA ALA A 108 -5.27 -10.68 4.80
C ALA A 108 -6.65 -10.70 4.10
N LEU A 109 -6.69 -10.38 2.81
CA LEU A 109 -7.91 -10.38 2.00
C LEU A 109 -8.17 -11.70 1.26
N ARG A 110 -7.26 -12.68 1.30
CA ARG A 110 -7.49 -13.95 0.62
C ARG A 110 -8.57 -14.76 1.35
N PRO A 111 -9.56 -15.31 0.62
CA PRO A 111 -10.49 -16.27 1.21
C PRO A 111 -9.73 -17.51 1.69
N ILE A 112 -10.13 -18.04 2.85
CA ILE A 112 -9.61 -19.27 3.47
C ILE A 112 -10.22 -20.48 2.75
#